data_AF-A0AAV8Y0M9-F1
#
_entry.id   AF-A0AAV8Y0M9-F1
#
_cell.length_a   1.000
_cell.length_b   1.000
_cell.length_c   1.000
_cell.angle_alpha   90.00
_cell.angle_beta   90.00
_cell.angle_gamma   90.00
#
_symmetry.space_group_name_H-M   'P 1'
#
loop_
_entity.id
_entity.type
_entity.pdbx_description
1 polymer ?
#
loop_
_entity_poly.entity_id
_entity_poly.type
_entity_poly.pdbx_seq_one_letter_code
_entity_poly.pdbx_strand_id
1 'polypeptide(L)'
;MQKSENILTQKYKRVLNSGKGSRAVVILIPEQLQKFIDTLLQFRGKYISDKNEDVFAVPRSKIKWGQGDVAIRNLTKKFDLQRPDAITSNKLRKHIATVTQILSLSKEKSKQFSKFMGHTEKTHAE
;
A
#
# COMPACT_ATOMS: atom_id res chain seq x y z
N MET A 1 -16.39 -10.96 13.32
CA MET A 1 -15.90 -10.10 12.22
C MET A 1 -17.09 -9.41 11.58
N GLN A 2 -17.06 -8.08 11.48
CA GLN A 2 -18.13 -7.33 10.80
C GLN A 2 -18.19 -7.72 9.31
N LYS A 3 -19.39 -7.69 8.69
CA LYS A 3 -19.58 -8.03 7.26
C LYS A 3 -18.65 -7.24 6.32
N SER A 4 -18.34 -5.98 6.64
CA SER A 4 -17.41 -5.12 5.90
C SER A 4 -15.96 -5.62 5.98
N GLU A 5 -15.53 -6.15 7.13
CA GLU A 5 -14.19 -6.72 7.31
C GLU A 5 -14.00 -7.98 6.44
N ASN A 6 -15.05 -8.79 6.29
CA ASN A 6 -15.04 -9.98 5.43
C ASN A 6 -14.94 -9.65 3.93
N ILE A 7 -15.50 -8.53 3.48
CA ILE A 7 -15.40 -8.12 2.06
C ILE A 7 -13.98 -7.65 1.74
N LEU A 8 -13.32 -6.98 2.70
CA LEU A 8 -11.94 -6.55 2.54
C LEU A 8 -10.97 -7.74 2.49
N THR A 9 -11.22 -8.81 3.25
CA THR A 9 -10.37 -10.02 3.22
C THR A 9 -10.50 -10.81 1.91
N GLN A 10 -11.59 -10.64 1.15
CA GLN A 10 -11.72 -11.24 -0.19
C GLN A 10 -10.86 -10.54 -1.25
N LYS A 11 -10.65 -9.22 -1.13
CA LYS A 11 -9.94 -8.42 -2.16
C LYS A 11 -8.51 -8.03 -1.76
N TYR A 12 -8.20 -8.04 -0.48
CA TYR A 12 -6.91 -7.61 0.06
C TYR A 12 -6.31 -8.70 0.94
N LYS A 13 -5.02 -8.96 0.72
CA LYS A 13 -4.22 -9.79 1.62
C LYS A 13 -3.75 -8.95 2.79
N ARG A 14 -4.08 -9.40 4.00
CA ARG A 14 -3.68 -8.76 5.25
C ARG A 14 -2.28 -9.22 5.64
N VAL A 15 -1.34 -8.28 5.78
CA VAL A 15 0.02 -8.52 6.28
C VAL A 15 0.21 -7.77 7.59
N LEU A 16 0.81 -8.43 8.57
CA LEU A 16 1.16 -7.84 9.86
C LEU A 16 2.64 -7.45 9.83
N ASN A 17 2.93 -6.21 10.17
CA ASN A 17 4.30 -5.70 10.30
C ASN A 17 4.54 -5.28 11.74
N SER A 18 5.74 -5.51 12.26
CA SER A 18 6.14 -5.12 13.61
C SER A 18 6.24 -3.59 13.71
N GLY A 19 5.31 -2.96 14.41
CA GLY A 19 5.35 -1.52 14.68
C GLY A 19 6.29 -1.16 15.83
N LYS A 20 6.47 0.15 16.08
CA LYS A 20 7.17 0.64 17.27
C LYS A 20 6.27 0.47 18.51
N GLY A 21 6.75 -0.31 19.49
CA GLY A 21 6.07 -0.58 20.75
C GLY A 21 4.89 -1.55 20.60
N SER A 22 5.15 -2.86 20.73
CA SER A 22 4.21 -4.01 20.84
C SER A 22 2.96 -4.09 19.95
N ARG A 23 2.68 -3.11 19.08
CA ARG A 23 1.49 -3.01 18.24
C ARG A 23 1.88 -3.32 16.81
N ALA A 24 1.28 -4.37 16.26
CA ALA A 24 1.42 -4.70 14.85
C ALA A 24 0.72 -3.64 13.98
N VAL A 25 1.40 -3.22 12.92
CA VAL A 25 0.83 -2.40 11.85
C VAL A 25 0.23 -3.33 10.81
N VAL A 26 -1.06 -3.14 10.52
CA VAL A 26 -1.74 -3.91 9.48
C VAL A 26 -1.54 -3.24 8.13
N ILE A 27 -1.07 -3.99 7.16
CA ILE A 27 -0.93 -3.59 5.76
C ILE A 27 -1.93 -4.40 4.93
N LEU A 28 -2.76 -3.72 4.15
CA LEU A 28 -3.68 -4.36 3.21
C LEU A 28 -3.08 -4.28 1.80
N ILE A 29 -2.83 -5.45 1.21
CA ILE A 29 -2.19 -5.57 -0.11
C ILE A 29 -3.27 -5.88 -1.16
N PRO A 30 -3.51 -4.99 -2.14
CA PRO A 30 -4.46 -5.24 -3.23
C PRO A 30 -4.01 -6.42 -4.10
N GLU A 31 -4.96 -7.11 -4.73
CA GLU A 31 -4.71 -8.28 -5.59
C GLU A 31 -3.59 -8.07 -6.63
N GLN A 32 -3.53 -6.89 -7.27
CA GLN A 32 -2.48 -6.57 -8.24
C GLN A 32 -1.07 -6.63 -7.62
N LEU A 33 -0.90 -6.06 -6.42
CA LEU A 33 0.40 -6.10 -5.72
C LEU A 33 0.72 -7.50 -5.21
N GLN A 34 -0.30 -8.30 -4.88
CA GLN A 34 -0.10 -9.71 -4.53
C GLN A 34 0.53 -10.47 -5.70
N LYS A 35 0.01 -10.31 -6.93
CA LYS A 35 0.57 -10.93 -8.14
C LYS A 35 2.06 -10.59 -8.34
N PHE A 36 2.45 -9.34 -8.09
CA PHE A 36 3.86 -8.94 -8.16
C PHE A 36 4.72 -9.61 -7.08
N ILE A 37 4.22 -9.69 -5.84
CA ILE A 37 4.92 -10.36 -4.74
C ILE A 37 5.02 -11.87 -5.01
N ASP A 38 3.96 -12.51 -5.48
CA ASP A 38 3.94 -13.93 -5.80
C ASP A 38 4.96 -14.25 -6.91
N THR A 39 5.08 -13.38 -7.91
CA THR A 39 6.12 -13.48 -8.94
C THR A 39 7.53 -13.40 -8.33
N LEU A 40 7.77 -12.46 -7.40
CA LEU A 40 9.06 -12.37 -6.70
C LEU A 40 9.37 -13.64 -5.90
N LEU A 41 8.36 -14.21 -5.23
CA LEU A 41 8.51 -15.42 -4.43
C LEU A 41 8.76 -16.66 -5.31
N GLN A 42 8.10 -16.77 -6.47
CA GLN A 42 8.29 -17.87 -7.43
C GLN A 42 9.75 -17.99 -7.90
N PHE A 43 10.40 -16.86 -8.18
CA PHE A 43 11.78 -16.85 -8.66
C PHE A 43 12.83 -16.73 -7.55
N ARG A 44 12.40 -16.66 -6.28
CA ARG A 44 13.27 -16.35 -5.14
C ARG A 44 14.43 -17.33 -5.01
N GLY A 45 14.15 -18.63 -5.02
CA GLY A 45 15.18 -19.68 -4.83
C GLY A 45 16.28 -19.69 -5.90
N LYS A 46 16.03 -19.06 -7.06
CA LYS A 46 17.05 -18.93 -8.12
C LYS A 46 18.09 -17.84 -7.82
N TYR A 47 17.72 -16.82 -7.05
CA TYR A 47 18.53 -15.60 -6.93
C TYR A 47 18.88 -15.22 -5.48
N ILE A 48 18.13 -15.74 -4.49
CA ILE A 48 18.24 -15.41 -3.08
C ILE A 48 18.51 -16.69 -2.29
N SER A 49 19.45 -16.62 -1.34
CA SER A 49 19.74 -17.72 -0.42
C SER A 49 18.56 -18.00 0.50
N ASP A 50 18.30 -19.29 0.78
CA ASP A 50 17.27 -19.73 1.73
C ASP A 50 17.48 -19.22 3.16
N LYS A 51 18.70 -18.76 3.50
CA LYS A 51 19.00 -18.11 4.79
C LYS A 51 18.46 -16.68 4.91
N ASN A 52 17.95 -16.10 3.83
CA ASN A 52 17.39 -14.76 3.82
C ASN A 52 15.86 -14.85 3.88
N GLU A 53 15.26 -14.27 4.92
CA GLU A 53 13.82 -14.31 5.18
C GLU A 53 13.08 -13.06 4.62
N ASP A 54 13.80 -12.06 4.13
CA ASP A 54 13.23 -10.78 3.70
C ASP A 54 12.54 -10.90 2.34
N VAL A 55 11.23 -10.58 2.26
CA VAL A 55 10.46 -10.63 1.00
C VAL A 55 11.13 -9.84 -0.12
N PHE A 56 11.64 -8.64 0.18
CA PHE A 56 12.30 -7.76 -0.78
C PHE A 56 13.83 -7.89 -0.73
N ALA A 57 14.36 -9.11 -0.82
CA ALA A 57 15.81 -9.35 -0.80
C ALA A 57 16.51 -8.88 -2.09
N VAL A 58 17.79 -8.53 -1.99
CA VAL A 58 18.62 -8.10 -3.14
C VAL A 58 19.60 -9.20 -3.52
N PRO A 59 19.54 -9.75 -4.75
CA PRO A 59 20.47 -10.78 -5.20
C PRO A 59 21.93 -10.29 -5.15
N ARG A 60 22.85 -11.18 -4.74
CA ARG A 60 24.31 -10.93 -4.72
C ARG A 60 24.72 -9.67 -3.94
N SER A 61 23.92 -9.24 -2.97
CA SER A 61 24.19 -8.08 -2.13
C SER A 61 24.60 -8.50 -0.73
N LYS A 62 25.49 -7.72 -0.09
CA LYS A 62 25.75 -7.82 1.35
C LYS A 62 24.59 -7.28 2.19
N ILE A 63 23.72 -6.46 1.59
CA ILE A 63 22.53 -5.91 2.22
C ILE A 63 21.42 -6.96 2.13
N LYS A 64 20.83 -7.31 3.29
CA LYS A 64 19.82 -8.36 3.40
C LYS A 64 18.50 -8.03 2.69
N TRP A 65 18.07 -6.76 2.71
CA TRP A 65 16.81 -6.30 2.10
C TRP A 65 16.98 -5.06 1.22
N GLY A 66 16.01 -4.84 0.35
CA GLY A 66 15.93 -3.71 -0.57
C GLY A 66 15.59 -2.41 0.17
N GLN A 67 16.30 -1.34 -0.18
CA GLN A 67 16.08 -0.01 0.35
C GLN A 67 15.13 0.76 -0.59
N GLY A 68 13.84 0.78 -0.26
CA GLY A 68 12.80 1.35 -1.10
C GLY A 68 12.98 2.86 -1.39
N ASP A 69 13.49 3.62 -0.43
CA ASP A 69 13.80 5.03 -0.59
C ASP A 69 14.95 5.27 -1.58
N VAL A 70 15.99 4.43 -1.52
CA VAL A 70 17.09 4.45 -2.48
C VAL A 70 16.59 4.06 -3.87
N ALA A 71 15.72 3.04 -3.96
CA ALA A 71 15.12 2.63 -5.22
C ALA A 71 14.29 3.76 -5.86
N ILE A 72 13.44 4.43 -5.09
CA ILE A 72 12.66 5.60 -5.56
C ILE A 72 13.60 6.70 -6.05
N ARG A 73 14.62 7.06 -5.27
CA ARG A 73 15.59 8.11 -5.65
C ARG A 73 16.38 7.74 -6.91
N ASN A 74 16.70 6.46 -7.10
CA ASN A 74 17.38 6.00 -8.30
C ASN A 74 16.47 6.06 -9.51
N LEU A 75 15.19 5.72 -9.38
CA LEU A 75 14.20 5.83 -10.45
C LEU A 75 13.99 7.30 -10.85
N THR A 76 13.87 8.22 -9.89
CA THR A 76 13.64 9.64 -10.21
C THR A 76 14.81 10.30 -10.94
N LYS A 77 16.03 9.78 -10.77
CA LYS A 77 17.20 10.21 -11.55
C LYS A 77 17.25 9.63 -12.97
N LYS A 78 16.55 8.53 -13.22
CA LYS A 78 16.54 7.84 -14.53
C LYS A 78 15.46 8.36 -15.46
N PHE A 79 14.40 8.96 -14.93
CA PHE A 79 13.32 9.53 -15.72
C PHE A 79 13.50 11.03 -15.90
N ASP A 80 13.04 11.54 -17.04
CA ASP A 80 12.99 12.97 -17.30
C ASP A 80 11.78 13.59 -16.60
N LEU A 81 11.99 14.00 -15.35
CA LEU A 81 10.96 14.57 -14.50
C LEU A 81 11.22 16.07 -14.33
N GLN A 82 10.16 16.87 -14.38
CA GLN A 82 10.26 18.32 -14.15
C GLN A 82 10.76 18.66 -12.73
N ARG A 83 10.36 17.87 -11.73
CA ARG A 83 10.65 18.10 -10.30
C ARG A 83 10.99 16.80 -9.56
N PRO A 84 12.14 16.17 -9.84
CA PRO A 84 12.52 14.90 -9.22
C PRO A 84 12.71 15.04 -7.70
N ASP A 85 13.06 16.24 -7.22
CA ASP A 85 13.19 16.57 -5.79
C ASP A 85 11.87 16.44 -5.02
N ALA A 86 10.72 16.57 -5.71
CA ALA A 86 9.40 16.40 -5.12
C ALA A 86 9.05 14.91 -4.89
N ILE A 87 9.73 13.98 -5.56
CA ILE A 87 9.43 12.55 -5.50
C ILE A 87 10.43 11.85 -4.58
N THR A 88 10.14 11.87 -3.28
CA THR A 88 10.86 11.12 -2.25
C THR A 88 9.88 10.30 -1.43
N SER A 89 10.32 9.21 -0.78
CA SER A 89 9.43 8.39 0.07
C SER A 89 8.66 9.20 1.11
N ASN A 90 9.32 10.20 1.71
CA ASN A 90 8.69 11.08 2.70
C ASN A 90 7.64 12.01 2.08
N LYS A 91 7.94 12.63 0.93
CA LYS A 91 6.99 13.51 0.24
C LYS A 91 5.81 12.73 -0.32
N LEU A 92 6.06 11.55 -0.91
CA LEU A 92 5.01 10.63 -1.38
C LEU A 92 4.11 10.18 -0.23
N ARG A 93 4.67 9.76 0.91
CA ARG A 93 3.87 9.39 2.10
C ARG A 93 3.00 10.55 2.59
N LYS A 94 3.56 11.76 2.68
CA LYS A 94 2.79 12.97 3.05
C LYS A 94 1.67 13.24 2.06
N HIS A 95 1.96 13.18 0.77
CA HIS A 95 0.97 13.39 -0.29
C HIS A 95 -0.17 12.37 -0.22
N ILE A 96 0.14 11.07 -0.08
CA ILE A 96 -0.87 10.01 0.08
C ILE A 96 -1.75 10.29 1.30
N ALA A 97 -1.16 10.69 2.43
CA ALA A 97 -1.93 11.02 3.63
C ALA A 97 -2.90 12.19 3.40
N THR A 98 -2.41 13.29 2.80
CA THR A 98 -3.24 14.46 2.48
C THR A 98 -4.35 14.13 1.50
N VAL A 99 -4.05 13.44 0.39
CA VAL A 99 -5.04 13.08 -0.63
C VAL A 99 -6.09 12.12 -0.04
N THR A 100 -5.66 11.12 0.73
CA THR A 100 -6.59 10.18 1.38
C THR A 100 -7.52 10.92 2.34
N GLN A 101 -6.99 11.85 3.13
CA GLN A 101 -7.79 12.67 4.04
C GLN A 101 -8.83 13.52 3.30
N ILE A 102 -8.44 14.18 2.21
CA ILE A 102 -9.36 14.98 1.38
C ILE A 102 -10.46 14.10 0.78
N LEU A 103 -10.11 12.93 0.25
CA LEU A 103 -11.07 11.98 -0.32
C LEU A 103 -12.05 11.46 0.74
N SER A 104 -11.57 11.17 1.95
CA SER A 104 -12.43 10.74 3.07
C SER A 104 -13.41 11.84 3.48
N LEU A 105 -12.94 13.08 3.62
CA LEU A 105 -13.79 14.23 3.93
C LEU A 105 -14.84 14.48 2.84
N SER A 106 -14.49 14.31 1.57
CA SER A 106 -15.44 14.42 0.46
C SER A 106 -16.55 13.36 0.55
N LYS A 107 -16.21 12.10 0.87
CA LYS A 107 -17.20 11.02 1.08
C LYS A 107 -18.12 11.31 2.26
N GLU A 108 -17.57 11.76 3.38
CA GLU A 108 -18.35 12.12 4.57
C GLU A 108 -19.29 13.29 4.28
N LYS A 109 -18.80 14.34 3.62
CA LYS A 109 -19.63 15.49 3.19
C LYS A 109 -20.73 15.07 2.22
N SER A 110 -20.43 14.19 1.26
CA SER A 110 -21.44 13.66 0.34
C SER A 110 -22.52 12.87 1.09
N LYS A 111 -22.14 12.03 2.05
CA LYS A 111 -23.12 11.30 2.90
C LYS A 111 -23.96 12.26 3.73
N GLN A 112 -23.33 13.27 4.31
CA GLN A 112 -24.01 14.28 5.13
C GLN A 112 -24.99 15.11 4.27
N PHE A 113 -24.61 15.45 3.04
CA PHE A 113 -25.46 16.16 2.08
C PHE A 113 -26.64 15.29 1.64
N SER A 114 -26.44 14.02 1.28
CA SER A 114 -27.54 13.10 0.94
C SER A 114 -28.52 12.91 2.10
N LYS A 115 -28.01 12.78 3.33
CA LYS A 115 -28.83 12.68 4.55
C LYS A 115 -29.61 13.97 4.85
N PHE A 116 -29.02 15.13 4.56
CA PHE A 116 -29.65 16.44 4.74
C PHE A 116 -30.71 16.73 3.67
N MET A 117 -30.53 16.21 2.45
CA MET A 117 -31.47 16.34 1.33
C MET A 117 -32.64 15.34 1.37
N GLY A 118 -32.85 14.62 2.48
CA GLY A 118 -34.01 13.75 2.67
C GLY A 118 -33.99 12.43 1.89
N HIS A 119 -32.93 12.13 1.15
CA HIS A 119 -32.72 10.82 0.55
C HIS A 119 -32.03 9.92 1.57
N THR A 120 -32.82 9.09 2.24
CA THR A 120 -32.27 7.82 2.74
C THR A 120 -31.75 7.07 1.51
N GLU A 121 -30.53 6.51 1.58
CA GLU A 121 -30.11 5.46 0.64
C GLU A 121 -31.12 4.31 0.73
N LYS A 122 -32.24 4.45 0.03
CA LYS A 122 -33.12 3.37 -0.36
C LYS A 122 -32.90 3.17 -1.85
N THR A 123 -32.66 1.91 -2.16
CA THR A 123 -32.72 1.31 -3.49
C THR A 123 -31.40 1.33 -4.27
N HIS A 124 -30.51 0.43 -3.88
CA HIS A 124 -30.32 -0.72 -4.77
C HIS A 124 -31.08 -1.90 -4.15
N ALA A 125 -32.25 -2.17 -4.72
CA ALA A 125 -32.95 -3.44 -4.61
C ALA A 125 -32.47 -4.29 -5.81
N GLU A 126 -32.26 -5.58 -5.55
CA GLU A 126 -31.59 -6.61 -6.37
C GLU A 126 -30.06 -6.65 -6.31
#